data_AF-A0A1W6BTH3-F1
#
_entry.id   AF-A0A1W6BTH3-F1
#
_cell.length_a   1.000
_cell.length_b   1.000
_cell.length_c   1.000
_cell.angle_alpha   90.00
_cell.angle_beta   90.00
_cell.angle_gamma   90.00
#
_symmetry.space_group_name_H-M   'P 1'
#
loop_
_entity.id
_entity.type
_entity.pdbx_description
1 polymer ?
#
loop_
_entity_poly.entity_id
_entity_poly.type
_entity_poly.pdbx_seq_one_letter_code
_entity_poly.pdbx_strand_id
1 'polypeptide(L)' 'RQRDGTLLQRAEVVGFSRTLALLAPFGELVGLSRETRVIGSGRPLAVPVGSALLGRVLDGLGEPADGQGPV' A
#
# COMPACT_ATOMS: atom_id res chain seq x y z
N ARG A 1 2.99 -8.64 3.71
CA ARG A 1 1.93 -9.39 4.43
C ARG A 1 2.57 -10.25 5.51
N GLN A 2 1.96 -10.36 6.69
CA GLN A 2 2.37 -11.30 7.74
C GLN A 2 2.08 -12.76 7.34
N ARG A 3 2.53 -13.72 8.16
CA ARG A 3 2.30 -15.16 7.93
C ARG A 3 0.81 -15.49 7.78
N ASP A 4 -0.03 -14.87 8.61
CA ASP A 4 -1.50 -14.99 8.64
C ASP A 4 -2.21 -14.35 7.42
N GLY A 5 -1.47 -13.66 6.55
CA GLY A 5 -2.01 -12.99 5.37
C GLY A 5 -2.41 -11.53 5.59
N THR A 6 -2.32 -11.01 6.82
CA THR A 6 -2.62 -9.60 7.14
C THR A 6 -1.74 -8.66 6.33
N LEU A 7 -2.34 -7.66 5.69
CA LEU A 7 -1.61 -6.62 4.98
C LEU A 7 -0.98 -5.67 6.01
N LEU A 8 0.36 -5.63 6.03
CA LEU A 8 1.09 -4.71 6.90
C LEU A 8 1.10 -3.30 6.33
N GLN A 9 1.60 -3.17 5.09
CA GLN A 9 1.66 -1.90 4.38
C GLN A 9 1.88 -2.13 2.87
N ARG A 10 1.74 -1.07 2.09
CA ARG A 10 2.11 -0.99 0.68
C ARG A 10 3.54 -0.43 0.55
N ALA A 11 4.17 -0.65 -0.60
CA ALA A 11 5.49 -0.12 -0.93
C ALA A 11 5.59 0.17 -2.43
N GLU A 12 6.48 1.07 -2.82
CA GLU A 12 6.81 1.37 -4.20
C GLU A 12 8.12 0.72 -4.63
N VAL A 13 8.16 0.22 -5.87
CA VAL A 13 9.42 -0.23 -6.47
C VAL A 13 10.19 1.00 -6.96
N VAL A 14 11.30 1.32 -6.31
CA VAL A 14 12.13 2.49 -6.64
C VAL A 14 13.36 2.13 -7.48
N GLY A 15 13.61 0.85 -7.69
CA GLY A 15 14.71 0.40 -8.53
C GLY A 15 14.85 -1.12 -8.60
N PHE A 16 15.79 -1.57 -9.42
CA PHE A 16 16.12 -2.97 -9.60
C PHE A 16 17.63 -3.17 -9.54
N SER A 17 18.07 -4.30 -9.00
CA SER A 17 19.48 -4.71 -8.97
C SER A 17 19.60 -6.21 -9.13
N ARG A 18 20.20 -6.66 -10.25
CA ARG A 18 20.31 -8.07 -10.64
C ARG A 18 18.96 -8.79 -10.57
N THR A 19 18.72 -9.53 -9.49
CA THR A 19 17.52 -10.34 -9.24
C THR A 19 16.65 -9.78 -8.11
N LEU A 20 16.93 -8.56 -7.65
CA LEU A 20 16.24 -7.90 -6.55
C LEU A 20 15.48 -6.67 -7.03
N ALA A 21 14.28 -6.47 -6.50
CA ALA A 21 13.59 -5.19 -6.53
C ALA A 21 13.89 -4.42 -5.24
N LEU A 22 14.23 -3.14 -5.37
CA LEU A 22 14.40 -2.22 -4.25
C LEU A 22 13.06 -1.54 -3.97
N LEU A 23 12.60 -1.61 -2.73
CA LEU A 23 11.30 -1.10 -2.31
C LEU A 23 11.46 0.08 -1.36
N ALA A 24 10.67 1.13 -1.58
CA ALA A 24 10.42 2.19 -0.61
C ALA A 24 9.05 1.94 0.04
N PRO A 25 8.99 1.52 1.31
CA PRO A 25 7.72 1.34 2.01
C PRO A 25 7.05 2.70 2.29
N PHE A 26 5.71 2.76 2.21
CA PHE A 26 4.97 4.00 2.45
C PHE A 26 4.75 4.29 3.95
N GLY A 27 4.79 3.27 4.79
CA GLY A 27 4.65 3.35 6.23
C GLY A 27 5.88 2.85 6.97
N GLU A 28 5.77 2.81 8.29
CA GLU A 28 6.83 2.44 9.21
C GLU A 28 7.44 1.06 8.92
N LEU A 29 8.74 0.92 9.17
CA LEU A 29 9.45 -0.36 9.03
C LEU A 29 9.20 -1.31 10.21
N VAL A 30 8.61 -0.80 11.29
CA VAL A 30 8.29 -1.58 12.49
C VAL A 30 7.38 -2.75 12.13
N GLY A 31 7.76 -3.96 12.56
CA GLY A 31 7.01 -5.19 12.30
C GLY A 31 7.36 -5.88 10.96
N LEU A 32 8.21 -5.28 10.13
CA LEU A 32 8.80 -6.00 8.98
C LEU A 32 9.86 -7.00 9.47
N SER A 33 9.88 -8.17 8.84
CA SER A 33 10.83 -9.23 9.15
C SER A 33 11.13 -10.07 7.91
N ARG A 34 12.09 -10.99 8.01
CA ARG A 34 12.41 -11.93 6.93
C ARG A 34 11.25 -12.87 6.55
N GLU A 35 10.24 -12.96 7.42
CA GLU A 35 9.04 -13.77 7.20
C GLU A 35 7.93 -12.98 6.50
N THR A 36 8.10 -11.66 6.38
CA THR A 36 7.15 -10.80 5.69
C THR A 36 7.18 -11.09 4.20
N ARG A 37 6.04 -11.50 3.66
CA ARG A 37 5.90 -11.76 2.23
C ARG A 37 5.61 -10.47 1.47
N VAL A 38 6.40 -10.22 0.43
CA VAL A 38 6.15 -9.20 -0.58
C VAL A 38 5.38 -9.84 -1.73
N ILE A 39 4.31 -9.19 -2.19
CA ILE A 39 3.49 -9.65 -3.30
C ILE A 39 3.40 -8.49 -4.29
N GLY A 40 3.80 -8.73 -5.54
CA GLY A 40 3.67 -7.75 -6.61
C GLY A 40 2.20 -7.43 -6.86
N SER A 41 1.85 -6.15 -6.95
CA SER A 41 0.48 -5.69 -7.21
C SER A 41 0.01 -6.03 -8.64
N GLY A 42 0.94 -6.25 -9.57
CA GLY A 42 0.66 -6.48 -10.99
C GLY A 42 0.16 -5.24 -11.76
N ARG A 43 0.02 -4.10 -11.07
CA ARG A 43 -0.43 -2.82 -11.62
C ARG A 43 0.22 -1.66 -10.89
N PRO A 44 0.38 -0.49 -11.54
CA PRO A 44 0.81 0.73 -10.87
C PRO A 44 -0.10 1.08 -9.68
N LEU A 45 0.42 1.86 -8.73
CA LEU A 45 -0.41 2.45 -7.69
C LEU A 45 -1.48 3.33 -8.35
N ALA A 46 -2.73 3.14 -7.94
CA ALA A 46 -3.86 3.88 -8.45
C ALA A 46 -4.87 4.09 -7.32
N VAL A 47 -5.56 5.23 -7.38
CA VAL A 47 -6.64 5.60 -6.46
C VAL A 47 -7.93 5.66 -7.27
N PRO A 48 -9.04 5.06 -6.79
CA PRO A 48 -10.33 5.19 -7.47
C PRO A 48 -10.77 6.66 -7.49
N VAL A 49 -11.36 7.11 -8.59
CA VAL A 49 -11.86 8.48 -8.75
C VAL A 49 -13.33 8.46 -9.16
N GLY A 50 -14.10 9.47 -8.74
CA GLY A 50 -15.51 9.60 -9.10
C GLY A 50 -16.26 10.58 -8.20
N SER A 51 -17.53 10.81 -8.52
CA SER A 51 -18.40 11.70 -7.74
C SER A 51 -18.60 11.24 -6.29
N ALA A 52 -18.47 9.93 -6.02
CA ALA A 52 -18.55 9.37 -4.68
C ALA A 52 -17.46 9.90 -3.72
N LEU A 53 -16.37 10.47 -4.24
CA LEU A 53 -15.33 11.11 -3.43
C LEU A 53 -15.69 12.53 -2.97
N LEU A 54 -16.71 13.17 -3.53
CA LEU A 54 -17.05 14.55 -3.19
C LEU A 54 -17.47 14.65 -1.72
N GLY A 55 -16.76 15.47 -0.96
CA GLY A 55 -16.98 15.64 0.47
C GLY A 55 -16.34 14.56 1.36
N ARG A 56 -15.63 13.59 0.77
CA ARG A 56 -14.83 12.60 1.52
C ARG A 56 -13.48 13.19 1.93
N VAL A 57 -12.93 12.68 3.03
CA VAL A 57 -11.52 12.92 3.41
C VAL A 57 -10.73 11.64 3.17
N LEU A 58 -9.67 11.73 2.38
CA LEU A 58 -8.78 10.62 2.05
C LEU A 58 -7.40 10.82 2.70
N ASP A 59 -6.71 9.73 2.99
CA ASP A 59 -5.30 9.75 3.36
C ASP A 59 -4.37 9.95 2.15
N GLY A 60 -3.05 9.97 2.40
CA GLY A 60 -2.04 10.14 1.36
C GLY A 60 -1.94 8.99 0.34
N LEU A 61 -2.60 7.86 0.60
CA LEU A 61 -2.69 6.71 -0.30
C LEU A 61 -4.06 6.61 -0.99
N GLY A 62 -4.96 7.56 -0.72
CA GLY A 62 -6.30 7.63 -1.29
C GLY A 62 -7.33 6.74 -0.60
N GLU A 63 -7.02 6.20 0.59
CA GLU A 63 -7.97 5.41 1.39
C GLU A 63 -8.82 6.36 2.27
N PRO A 64 -10.12 6.06 2.53
CA PRO A 64 -10.95 6.93 3.35
C PRO A 64 -10.49 7.08 4.81
N ALA A 65 -10.42 8.32 5.29
CA ALA A 65 -9.95 8.69 6.62
C ALA A 65 -11.01 9.46 7.45
N ASP A 66 -12.23 9.63 6.93
CA ASP A 66 -13.34 10.36 7.55
C ASP A 66 -14.26 9.50 8.43
N GLY A 67 -14.01 8.19 8.54
CA GLY A 67 -14.86 7.26 9.31
C GLY A 67 -16.22 6.96 8.66
N GLN A 68 -16.47 7.36 7.40
CA GLN A 68 -17.75 7.12 6.71
C GLN A 68 -17.79 5.77 5.95
N GLY A 69 -16.79 4.90 6.12
CA GLY A 69 -16.69 3.61 5.45
C GLY A 69 -16.06 3.69 4.05
N PRO A 70 -16.08 2.59 3.26
CA PRO A 70 -15.53 2.55 1.91
C PRO A 70 -16.21 3.52 0.94
N VAL A 71 -15.56 3.81 -0.20
CA VAL A 71 -16.12 4.55 -1.34
C VAL A 71 -16.22 3.66 -2.56
#